data_AF-A0A842QY60-F1
#
_entry.id   AF-A0A842QY60-F1
#
_cell.length_a   1.000
_cell.length_b   1.000
_cell.length_c   1.000
_cell.angle_alpha   90.00
_cell.angle_beta   90.00
_cell.angle_gamma   90.00
#
_symmetry.space_group_name_H-M   'P 1'
#
loop_
_entity.id
_entity.type
_entity.pdbx_description
1 polymer ?
#
loop_
_entity_poly.entity_id
_entity_poly.type
_entity_poly.pdbx_seq_one_letter_code
_entity_poly.pdbx_strand_id
1 'polypeptide(L)'
;MGIARKKSEVHVYMRKINIILPRDYDYNGIKPKISVSLKGEKVIATIIRSTFTSEGLHLVVNIPKEVDDKEFIKIFSQDGAIAYKRALVTVDENECIECGQCTAMCVYGALDLDENFSLIVNQDNCTGCRSCIDACVRRCITVQ
;
A
#
# COMPACT_ATOMS: atom_id res chain seq x y z
N MET A 1 -14.29 -7.67 35.58
CA MET A 1 -13.50 -8.23 34.45
C MET A 1 -14.49 -8.67 33.40
N GLY A 2 -14.51 -8.23 32.14
CA GLY A 2 -13.87 -7.10 31.46
C GLY A 2 -14.91 -6.53 30.49
N ILE A 3 -14.81 -5.24 30.21
CA ILE A 3 -15.75 -4.54 29.33
C ILE A 3 -15.44 -5.00 27.89
N ALA A 4 -16.41 -5.66 27.25
CA ALA A 4 -16.36 -6.03 25.85
C ALA A 4 -16.17 -4.75 25.00
N ARG A 5 -14.95 -4.54 24.50
CA ARG A 5 -14.69 -3.49 23.52
C ARG A 5 -15.25 -3.98 22.18
N LYS A 6 -16.45 -3.52 21.82
CA LYS A 6 -16.92 -3.51 20.43
C LYS A 6 -15.88 -2.76 19.60
N LYS A 7 -15.01 -3.50 18.90
CA LYS A 7 -14.17 -2.97 17.85
C LYS A 7 -15.12 -2.62 16.71
N SER A 8 -15.47 -1.35 16.60
CA SER A 8 -16.08 -0.81 15.38
C SER A 8 -15.02 -0.89 14.29
N GLU A 9 -14.92 -2.04 13.65
CA GLU A 9 -14.08 -2.28 12.47
C GLU A 9 -14.72 -1.57 11.28
N VAL A 10 -14.42 -0.29 11.14
CA VAL A 10 -14.36 0.31 9.81
C VAL A 10 -13.12 -0.31 9.17
N HIS A 11 -13.31 -1.38 8.40
CA HIS A 11 -12.27 -1.87 7.50
C HIS A 11 -12.04 -0.78 6.44
N VAL A 12 -11.14 0.17 6.73
CA VAL A 12 -10.74 1.22 5.80
C VAL A 12 -9.78 0.58 4.80
N TYR A 13 -10.33 0.06 3.70
CA TYR A 13 -9.49 -0.49 2.63
C TYR A 13 -8.64 0.63 2.02
N MET A 14 -7.34 0.65 2.29
CA MET A 14 -6.48 1.76 1.85
C MET A 14 -5.88 1.47 0.49
N ARG A 15 -6.11 2.36 -0.48
CA ARG A 15 -5.43 2.27 -1.78
C ARG A 15 -4.00 2.75 -1.63
N LYS A 16 -3.06 2.09 -2.30
CA LYS A 16 -1.63 2.40 -2.24
C LYS A 16 -1.17 3.07 -3.51
N ILE A 17 -0.59 4.26 -3.37
CA ILE A 17 -0.09 5.08 -4.47
C ILE A 17 1.41 5.28 -4.29
N ASN A 18 2.16 5.11 -5.37
CA ASN A 18 3.53 5.57 -5.47
C ASN A 18 3.53 7.02 -5.90
N ILE A 19 4.31 7.85 -5.23
CA ILE A 19 4.58 9.23 -5.62
C ILE A 19 6.09 9.39 -5.70
N ILE A 20 6.60 9.86 -6.83
CA ILE A 20 8.00 10.20 -7.02
C ILE A 20 8.06 11.71 -7.18
N LEU A 21 8.82 12.37 -6.31
CA LEU A 21 9.19 13.78 -6.46
C LEU A 21 10.60 13.79 -7.08
N PRO A 22 10.74 14.17 -8.36
CA PRO A 22 12.04 14.24 -9.02
C PRO A 22 13.06 15.13 -8.27
N ARG A 23 14.34 14.99 -8.59
CA ARG A 23 15.40 15.80 -7.95
C ARG A 23 15.26 17.30 -8.21
N ASP A 24 14.77 17.65 -9.39
CA ASP A 24 14.48 19.00 -9.85
C ASP A 24 13.06 19.47 -9.48
N TYR A 25 12.33 18.68 -8.68
CA TYR A 25 11.01 19.07 -8.20
C TYR A 25 11.09 20.39 -7.42
N ASP A 26 10.22 21.34 -7.75
CA ASP A 26 10.17 22.64 -7.07
C ASP A 26 9.46 22.51 -5.71
N TYR A 27 10.25 22.29 -4.67
CA TYR A 27 9.78 22.26 -3.28
C TYR A 27 9.40 23.65 -2.73
N ASN A 28 9.75 24.75 -3.40
CA ASN A 28 9.55 26.11 -2.91
C ASN A 28 8.18 26.69 -3.30
N GLY A 29 7.57 26.21 -4.40
CA GLY A 29 6.21 26.57 -4.80
C GLY A 29 5.12 25.63 -4.25
N ILE A 30 5.48 24.38 -3.96
CA ILE A 30 4.54 23.31 -3.58
C ILE A 30 5.08 22.62 -2.34
N LYS A 31 4.61 23.03 -1.15
CA LYS A 31 4.74 22.17 0.04
C LYS A 31 4.09 20.84 -0.35
N PRO A 32 4.77 19.68 -0.33
CA PRO A 32 4.12 18.41 -0.59
C PRO A 32 3.06 18.22 0.49
N LYS A 33 1.82 18.65 0.19
CA LYS A 33 0.74 18.61 1.13
C LYS A 33 0.31 17.15 1.15
N ILE A 34 0.81 16.42 2.13
CA ILE A 34 0.32 15.08 2.49
C ILE A 34 -1.20 15.14 2.81
N SER A 35 -1.75 16.35 3.00
CA SER A 35 -3.18 16.65 2.89
C SER A 35 -3.53 17.36 1.57
N VAL A 36 -4.17 16.64 0.63
CA VAL A 36 -4.65 17.23 -0.63
C VAL A 36 -6.14 17.56 -0.48
N SER A 37 -6.61 18.64 -1.10
CA SER A 37 -8.05 18.92 -1.17
C SER A 37 -8.63 18.33 -2.46
N LEU A 38 -9.53 17.35 -2.36
CA LEU A 38 -10.27 16.79 -3.49
C LEU A 38 -11.73 17.26 -3.43
N LYS A 39 -12.23 17.90 -4.48
CA LYS A 39 -13.62 18.41 -4.55
C LYS A 39 -14.05 19.28 -3.35
N GLY A 40 -13.11 20.00 -2.74
CA GLY A 40 -13.37 20.83 -1.55
C GLY A 40 -13.26 20.09 -0.21
N GLU A 41 -13.07 18.77 -0.21
CA GLU A 41 -12.83 17.96 0.99
C GLU A 41 -11.34 17.73 1.23
N LYS A 42 -10.90 17.76 2.49
CA LYS A 42 -9.51 17.51 2.86
C LYS A 42 -9.26 16.00 2.91
N VAL A 43 -8.50 15.50 1.94
CA VAL A 43 -7.99 14.12 1.90
C VAL A 43 -6.66 14.06 2.62
N ILE A 44 -6.54 13.13 3.56
CA ILE A 44 -5.29 12.86 4.28
C ILE A 44 -4.70 11.58 3.71
N ALA A 45 -3.57 11.70 3.03
CA ALA A 45 -2.75 10.55 2.68
C ALA A 45 -1.80 10.21 3.84
N THR A 46 -1.54 8.94 4.10
CA THR A 46 -0.59 8.53 5.14
C THR A 46 0.66 7.94 4.50
N ILE A 47 1.85 8.44 4.85
CA ILE A 47 3.11 7.90 4.33
C ILE A 47 3.40 6.56 5.01
N ILE A 48 3.49 5.50 4.21
CA ILE A 48 3.93 4.17 4.64
C ILE A 48 5.46 4.10 4.65
N ARG A 49 6.08 4.61 3.58
CA ARG A 49 7.53 4.54 3.37
C ARG A 49 7.99 5.72 2.55
N SER A 50 9.15 6.26 2.90
CA SER A 50 9.92 7.20 2.09
C SER A 50 11.29 6.63 1.77
N THR A 51 11.79 6.89 0.56
CA THR A 51 13.12 6.45 0.13
C THR A 51 13.67 7.47 -0.85
N PHE A 52 14.90 7.95 -0.62
CA PHE A 52 15.56 8.85 -1.54
C PHE A 52 16.50 8.06 -2.47
N THR A 53 16.43 8.32 -3.77
CA THR A 53 17.18 7.61 -4.81
C THR A 53 17.92 8.59 -5.73
N SER A 54 18.52 8.07 -6.81
CA SER A 54 19.01 8.89 -7.92
C SER A 54 17.89 9.60 -8.68
N GLU A 55 16.67 9.04 -8.71
CA GLU A 55 15.53 9.61 -9.43
C GLU A 55 14.82 10.70 -8.63
N GLY A 56 14.90 10.65 -7.29
CA GLY A 56 14.30 11.64 -6.41
C GLY A 56 13.78 11.03 -5.11
N LEU A 57 12.77 11.65 -4.50
CA LEU A 57 12.10 11.12 -3.31
C LEU A 57 10.92 10.23 -3.71
N HIS A 58 11.02 8.94 -3.41
CA HIS A 58 9.95 7.96 -3.61
C HIS A 58 9.15 7.83 -2.32
N LEU A 59 7.85 8.04 -2.42
CA LEU A 59 6.87 7.88 -1.34
C LEU A 59 5.91 6.76 -1.69
N VAL A 60 5.60 5.93 -0.71
CA VAL A 60 4.46 5.02 -0.75
C VAL A 60 3.44 5.57 0.23
N VAL A 61 2.27 5.92 -0.27
CA VAL A 61 1.20 6.49 0.55
C VAL A 61 -0.05 5.61 0.52
N ASN A 62 -0.75 5.59 1.65
CA ASN A 62 -2.09 5.09 1.79
C ASN A 62 -3.08 6.24 1.61
N ILE A 63 -4.11 6.04 0.80
CA ILE A 63 -5.25 6.96 0.68
C ILE A 63 -6.54 6.25 1.11
N PRO A 64 -7.53 6.98 1.65
CA PRO A 64 -8.84 6.42 2.00
C PRO A 64 -9.52 5.73 0.81
N LYS A 65 -10.33 4.70 1.06
CA LYS A 65 -10.98 3.88 0.02
C LYS A 65 -11.88 4.71 -0.91
N GLU A 66 -12.53 5.69 -0.31
CA GLU A 66 -13.54 6.58 -0.88
C GLU A 66 -12.91 7.52 -1.91
N VAL A 67 -11.60 7.72 -1.82
CA VAL A 67 -10.84 8.52 -2.77
C VAL A 67 -10.58 7.72 -4.04
N ASP A 68 -10.95 8.30 -5.19
CA ASP A 68 -10.59 7.76 -6.49
C ASP A 68 -9.09 7.92 -6.74
N ASP A 69 -8.41 6.81 -7.06
CA ASP A 69 -6.97 6.78 -7.29
C ASP A 69 -6.56 7.58 -8.52
N LYS A 70 -7.38 7.62 -9.57
CA LYS A 70 -7.09 8.39 -10.79
C LYS A 70 -7.17 9.89 -10.50
N GLU A 71 -8.16 10.31 -9.72
CA GLU A 71 -8.31 11.71 -9.31
C GLU A 71 -7.13 12.16 -8.44
N PHE A 72 -6.74 11.33 -7.46
CA PHE A 72 -5.59 11.59 -6.60
C PHE A 72 -4.28 11.66 -7.41
N ILE A 73 -4.04 10.68 -8.29
CA ILE A 73 -2.84 10.63 -9.15
C ILE A 73 -2.74 11.89 -10.02
N LYS A 74 -3.86 12.32 -10.63
CA LYS A 74 -3.88 13.48 -11.53
C LYS A 74 -3.36 14.75 -10.87
N ILE A 75 -3.66 14.96 -9.60
CA ILE A 75 -3.23 16.16 -8.87
C ILE A 75 -1.71 16.19 -8.70
N PHE A 76 -1.11 15.08 -8.30
CA PHE A 76 0.35 15.02 -8.17
C PHE A 76 1.04 15.13 -9.54
N SER A 77 0.45 14.55 -10.59
CA SER A 77 1.00 14.64 -11.95
C SER A 77 0.99 16.07 -12.53
N GLN A 78 0.11 16.96 -12.06
CA GLN A 78 0.07 18.36 -12.50
C GLN A 78 1.19 19.21 -11.90
N ASP A 79 1.72 18.78 -10.76
CA ASP A 79 2.71 19.50 -9.97
C ASP A 79 4.15 19.06 -10.29
N GLY A 80 4.34 18.25 -11.34
CA GLY A 80 5.66 17.71 -11.72
C GLY A 80 6.08 16.46 -10.93
N ALA A 81 5.22 15.95 -10.04
CA ALA A 81 5.42 14.65 -9.43
C ALA A 81 4.96 13.53 -10.36
N ILE A 82 5.50 12.33 -10.20
CA ILE A 82 5.05 11.14 -10.92
C ILE A 82 4.26 10.29 -9.94
N ALA A 83 2.96 10.13 -10.16
CA ALA A 83 2.10 9.31 -9.31
C ALA A 83 1.48 8.14 -10.07
N TYR A 84 1.44 6.96 -9.45
CA TYR A 84 0.82 5.77 -10.05
C TYR A 84 0.37 4.77 -8.98
N LYS A 85 -0.63 3.97 -9.32
CA LYS A 85 -1.14 2.92 -8.44
C LYS A 85 -0.03 1.90 -8.14
N ARG A 86 0.11 1.53 -6.88
CA ARG A 86 1.06 0.50 -6.47
C ARG A 86 0.45 -0.87 -6.67
N ALA A 87 1.15 -1.73 -7.40
CA ALA A 87 0.74 -3.11 -7.60
C ALA A 87 0.88 -3.92 -6.30
N LEU A 88 -0.17 -4.64 -5.93
CA LEU A 88 -0.22 -5.46 -4.71
C LEU A 88 -0.06 -6.93 -5.06
N VAL A 89 0.39 -7.73 -4.10
CA VAL A 89 0.57 -9.16 -4.33
C VAL A 89 -0.76 -9.89 -4.27
N THR A 90 -0.92 -10.91 -5.09
CA THR A 90 -2.05 -11.84 -5.08
C THR A 90 -1.52 -13.27 -5.01
N VAL A 91 -2.32 -14.19 -4.48
CA VAL A 91 -1.98 -15.61 -4.35
C VAL A 91 -2.96 -16.42 -5.19
N ASP A 92 -2.45 -17.32 -6.03
CA ASP A 92 -3.29 -18.33 -6.68
C ASP A 92 -3.60 -19.45 -5.67
N GLU A 93 -4.84 -19.47 -5.19
CA GLU A 93 -5.34 -20.42 -4.20
C GLU A 93 -5.34 -21.86 -4.72
N ASN A 94 -5.41 -22.09 -6.04
CA ASN A 94 -5.41 -23.44 -6.59
C ASN A 94 -4.01 -24.09 -6.57
N GLU A 95 -2.97 -23.25 -6.60
CA GLU A 95 -1.57 -23.68 -6.62
C GLU A 95 -0.90 -23.57 -5.24
N CYS A 96 -1.47 -22.77 -4.34
CA CYS A 96 -0.97 -22.58 -2.99
C CYS A 96 -1.18 -23.84 -2.15
N ILE A 97 -0.11 -24.27 -1.47
CA ILE A 97 -0.13 -25.43 -0.55
C ILE A 97 -0.08 -25.00 0.92
N GLU A 98 -0.33 -23.71 1.20
CA GLU A 98 -0.42 -23.16 2.56
C GLU A 98 0.83 -23.41 3.43
N CYS A 99 2.01 -23.58 2.82
CA CYS A 99 3.25 -23.90 3.53
C CYS A 99 3.78 -22.81 4.48
N GLY A 100 3.18 -21.61 4.49
CA GLY A 100 3.53 -20.52 5.39
C GLY A 100 4.84 -19.79 5.12
N GLN A 101 5.70 -20.20 4.18
CA GLN A 101 7.00 -19.54 3.99
C GLN A 101 6.91 -18.04 3.68
N CYS A 102 5.86 -17.62 2.99
CA CYS A 102 5.64 -16.22 2.65
C CYS A 102 5.31 -15.33 3.88
N THR A 103 4.80 -15.91 4.97
CA THR A 103 4.47 -15.17 6.20
C THR A 103 5.73 -14.68 6.89
N ALA A 104 6.80 -15.51 6.90
CA ALA A 104 8.10 -15.15 7.45
C ALA A 104 8.76 -13.95 6.74
N MET A 105 8.46 -13.73 5.46
CA MET A 105 8.96 -12.56 4.71
C MET A 105 8.05 -11.34 4.83
N CYS A 106 6.80 -11.52 5.25
CA CYS A 106 5.83 -10.44 5.29
C CYS A 106 5.89 -9.68 6.62
N VAL A 107 6.90 -8.83 6.77
CA VAL A 107 7.06 -7.98 7.97
C VAL A 107 5.90 -7.01 8.24
N TYR A 108 4.98 -6.86 7.29
CA TYR A 108 3.81 -6.01 7.39
C TYR A 108 2.54 -6.77 7.81
N GLY A 109 2.59 -8.10 7.94
CA GLY A 109 1.42 -8.91 8.32
C GLY A 109 0.33 -8.94 7.25
N ALA A 110 0.72 -8.90 5.97
CA ALA A 110 -0.21 -9.03 4.84
C ALA A 110 -0.45 -10.50 4.45
N LEU A 111 0.44 -11.40 4.86
CA LEU A 111 0.36 -12.84 4.66
C LEU A 111 0.58 -13.47 6.03
N ASP A 112 -0.39 -14.24 6.49
CA ASP A 112 -0.34 -14.93 7.78
C ASP A 112 -1.06 -16.29 7.68
N LEU A 113 -0.89 -17.15 8.68
CA LEU A 113 -1.67 -18.38 8.81
C LEU A 113 -2.74 -18.23 9.88
N ASP A 114 -3.93 -18.73 9.60
CA ASP A 114 -5.02 -18.79 10.58
C ASP A 114 -4.83 -19.94 11.59
N GLU A 115 -5.80 -20.11 12.49
CA GLU A 115 -5.78 -21.19 13.49
C GLU A 115 -5.83 -22.60 12.89
N ASN A 116 -6.27 -22.74 11.64
CA ASN A 116 -6.33 -23.99 10.88
C ASN A 116 -5.13 -24.16 9.93
N PHE A 117 -4.11 -23.30 10.03
CA PHE A 117 -2.96 -23.22 9.13
C PHE A 117 -3.30 -22.86 7.68
N SER A 118 -4.46 -22.24 7.44
CA SER A 118 -4.82 -21.73 6.13
C SER A 118 -4.23 -20.34 5.89
N LEU A 119 -3.79 -20.08 4.65
CA LEU A 119 -3.13 -18.83 4.31
C LEU A 119 -4.14 -17.68 4.20
N ILE A 120 -3.99 -16.65 5.04
CA ILE A 120 -4.76 -15.41 4.98
C ILE A 120 -3.96 -14.35 4.23
N VAL A 121 -4.63 -13.66 3.30
CA VAL A 121 -4.07 -12.49 2.59
C VAL A 121 -4.82 -11.22 2.99
N ASN A 122 -4.15 -10.34 3.74
CA ASN A 122 -4.66 -9.02 4.09
C ASN A 122 -4.07 -7.93 3.17
N GLN A 123 -4.87 -7.53 2.16
CA GLN A 123 -4.46 -6.52 1.17
C GLN A 123 -4.24 -5.12 1.76
N ASP A 124 -4.89 -4.80 2.88
CA ASP A 124 -4.72 -3.51 3.54
C ASP A 124 -3.32 -3.37 4.14
N ASN A 125 -2.78 -4.47 4.64
CA ASN A 125 -1.42 -4.55 5.16
C ASN A 125 -0.36 -4.69 4.05
N CYS A 126 -0.74 -5.20 2.87
CA CYS A 126 0.19 -5.43 1.77
C CYS A 126 0.79 -4.12 1.25
N THR A 127 2.07 -3.86 1.50
CA THR A 127 2.76 -2.66 1.00
C THR A 127 3.26 -2.82 -0.43
N GLY A 128 3.08 -3.98 -1.07
CA GLY A 128 3.65 -4.28 -2.39
C GLY A 128 5.18 -4.26 -2.41
N CYS A 129 5.84 -4.70 -1.33
CA CYS A 129 7.31 -4.84 -1.27
C CYS A 129 7.84 -6.04 -2.07
N ARG A 130 6.98 -7.03 -2.34
CA ARG A 130 7.22 -8.22 -3.16
C ARG A 130 8.20 -9.26 -2.60
N SER A 131 8.69 -9.08 -1.38
CA SER A 131 9.61 -10.05 -0.72
C SER A 131 9.01 -11.46 -0.59
N CYS A 132 7.68 -11.58 -0.52
CA CYS A 132 7.00 -12.87 -0.47
C CYS A 132 7.02 -13.65 -1.79
N ILE A 133 7.23 -12.98 -2.93
CA ILE A 133 7.22 -13.63 -4.25
C ILE A 133 8.38 -14.62 -4.34
N ASP A 134 9.59 -14.18 -4.00
CA ASP A 134 10.80 -15.01 -4.06
C ASP A 134 10.80 -16.13 -3.01
N ALA A 135 10.11 -15.95 -1.89
CA ALA A 135 9.97 -16.98 -0.86
C ALA A 135 8.92 -18.04 -1.19
N CYS A 136 8.07 -17.82 -2.19
CA CYS A 136 7.05 -18.80 -2.55
C CYS A 136 7.66 -19.96 -3.37
N VAL A 137 7.85 -21.12 -2.74
CA VAL A 137 8.36 -22.33 -3.41
C VAL A 137 7.48 -22.82 -4.56
N ARG A 138 6.18 -22.54 -4.52
CA ARG A 138 5.22 -22.86 -5.59
C ARG A 138 5.12 -21.78 -6.66
N ARG A 139 5.75 -20.62 -6.44
CA ARG A 139 5.70 -19.46 -7.35
C ARG A 139 4.27 -19.02 -7.71
N CYS A 140 3.32 -19.21 -6.79
CA CYS A 140 1.92 -18.85 -6.95
C CYS A 140 1.57 -17.44 -6.44
N ILE A 141 2.57 -16.64 -6.05
CA ILE A 141 2.38 -15.25 -5.64
C ILE A 141 2.77 -14.33 -6.80
N THR A 142 1.84 -13.50 -7.26
CA THR A 142 2.04 -12.57 -8.38
C THR A 142 1.65 -11.14 -7.98
N VAL A 143 1.67 -10.19 -8.92
CA VAL A 143 1.27 -8.80 -8.68
C VAL A 143 0.11 -8.40 -9.60
N GLN A 144 -0.79 -7.57 -9.07
CA GLN A 144 -1.93 -6.99 -9.78
C GLN A 144 -1.87 -5.46 -9.80
#